data_AF-A0A0G0IZE1-F1
#
_entry.id   AF-A0A0G0IZE1-F1
#
_cell.length_a   1.000
_cell.length_b   1.000
_cell.length_c   1.000
_cell.angle_alpha   90.00
_cell.angle_beta   90.00
_cell.angle_gamma   90.00
#
_symmetry.space_group_name_H-M   'P 1'
#
loop_
_entity.id
_entity.type
_entity.pdbx_description
1 polymer ?
#
loop_
_entity_poly.entity_id
_entity_poly.type
_entity_poly.pdbx_seq_one_letter_code
_entity_poly.pdbx_strand_id
1 'polypeptide(L)'
;MHFGKENFNLFIPPAENPAEVDFELISDKCNQAADVIFSKLEEGLNGHALKSKTLGEKINVEIEQALLEVPELKNHSEMILGEVRKRIAYYSHKDRFEEERDKLLDLDVISSKDFSAASHSLVKRNIRTKAGKPDWSFVAKNLNIEDRFHHRERSNDKREWTLQKAVSYLINHLVQKQPASFNRKWIKDNDEILYRHILKILAEENISWAKFIQMLSEEWQAKWRNGISDEMYEKLVEKNSKRNFQTAIEELNQMLRRDQPKIVKSGYIRKNLGLYLFFIRYFNKQDKSFDLMEIQQFIDEPFKSRLRAVKTIDKYLPNEFYEDNSEMDMMLEPYAGKLYVLEIASGGKDKEIRNSICEALAKLAQKGNVNAKNKLADVAYHQVQEWTMEPQLEQFQYRIDDVMNIVERCIYYYDPKISKSFLNYLLSTLEKKSLGFQKRKSESYDPGTLYNSTKRFKRSVAY
;
A
#
# COMPACT_ATOMS: atom_id res chain seq x y z
N MET A 1 23.98 0.50 9.94
CA MET A 1 24.72 1.45 9.07
C MET A 1 23.74 2.10 8.09
N HIS A 2 23.73 3.43 7.97
CA HIS A 2 23.08 4.15 6.88
C HIS A 2 24.18 4.68 5.96
N PHE A 3 24.19 4.22 4.71
CA PHE A 3 25.01 4.81 3.67
C PHE A 3 24.23 6.00 3.10
N GLY A 4 24.70 7.22 3.34
CA GLY A 4 24.10 8.42 2.77
C GLY A 4 24.20 8.39 1.25
N LYS A 5 23.14 8.83 0.56
CA LYS A 5 23.19 9.16 -0.87
C LYS A 5 23.94 10.49 -1.01
N GLU A 6 25.26 10.47 -0.96
CA GLU A 6 26.04 11.63 -1.42
C GLU A 6 26.11 11.58 -2.95
N ASN A 7 25.56 12.59 -3.60
CA ASN A 7 25.46 12.70 -5.05
C ASN A 7 26.84 13.00 -5.66
N PHE A 8 27.31 12.14 -6.56
CA PHE A 8 28.44 12.43 -7.44
C PHE A 8 27.91 12.96 -8.77
N ASN A 9 28.22 14.21 -9.10
CA ASN A 9 28.12 14.73 -10.45
C ASN A 9 29.45 14.47 -11.16
N LEU A 10 29.63 13.24 -11.67
CA LEU A 10 30.68 12.96 -12.66
C LEU A 10 30.07 13.19 -14.04
N PHE A 11 30.56 14.21 -14.75
CA PHE A 11 30.21 14.45 -16.14
C PHE A 11 30.77 13.31 -16.99
N ILE A 12 29.89 12.52 -17.61
CA ILE A 12 30.26 11.41 -18.49
C ILE A 12 29.95 11.85 -19.93
N PRO A 13 30.96 11.95 -20.82
CA PRO A 13 30.69 12.17 -22.24
C PRO A 13 30.03 10.92 -22.85
N PRO A 14 29.09 11.08 -23.79
CA PRO A 14 28.42 9.95 -24.44
C PRO A 14 29.44 9.10 -25.22
N ALA A 15 29.31 7.77 -25.11
CA ALA A 15 30.15 6.83 -25.85
C ALA A 15 29.89 6.94 -27.36
N GLU A 16 30.96 7.05 -28.16
CA GLU A 16 30.88 7.32 -29.60
C GLU A 16 30.46 6.10 -30.45
N ASN A 17 30.25 4.91 -29.86
CA ASN A 17 29.74 3.77 -30.62
C ASN A 17 29.05 2.69 -29.73
N PRO A 18 27.70 2.61 -29.71
CA PRO A 18 26.97 1.65 -28.87
C PRO A 18 26.79 0.25 -29.50
N ALA A 19 27.33 -0.01 -30.69
CA ALA A 19 27.22 -1.32 -31.34
C ALA A 19 28.33 -2.26 -30.85
N GLU A 20 27.95 -3.43 -30.33
CA GLU A 20 28.81 -4.52 -29.79
C GLU A 20 29.37 -4.35 -28.37
N VAL A 21 28.60 -3.76 -27.45
CA VAL A 21 28.90 -3.89 -26.02
C VAL A 21 28.37 -5.23 -25.50
N ASP A 22 29.27 -6.20 -25.28
CA ASP A 22 28.96 -7.45 -24.57
C ASP A 22 28.70 -7.14 -23.08
N PHE A 23 27.43 -6.96 -22.74
CA PHE A 23 26.98 -6.66 -21.39
C PHE A 23 27.31 -7.77 -20.38
N GLU A 24 27.43 -9.02 -20.82
CA GLU A 24 27.75 -10.15 -19.97
C GLU A 24 29.23 -10.08 -19.57
N LEU A 25 30.12 -9.88 -20.55
CA LEU A 25 31.56 -9.66 -20.32
C LEU A 25 31.82 -8.45 -19.40
N ILE A 26 31.11 -7.34 -19.60
CA ILE A 26 31.25 -6.15 -18.73
C ILE A 26 30.75 -6.43 -17.32
N SER A 27 29.64 -7.16 -17.17
CA SER A 27 29.13 -7.54 -15.87
C SER A 27 30.12 -8.43 -15.12
N ASP A 28 30.77 -9.37 -15.82
CA ASP A 28 31.78 -10.25 -15.25
C ASP A 28 33.05 -9.50 -14.84
N LYS A 29 33.56 -8.60 -15.69
CA LYS A 29 34.69 -7.72 -15.34
C LYS A 29 34.37 -6.85 -14.12
N CYS A 30 33.14 -6.33 -14.01
CA CYS A 30 32.71 -5.55 -12.84
C CYS A 30 32.62 -6.41 -11.57
N ASN A 31 32.15 -7.66 -11.69
CA ASN A 31 32.11 -8.61 -10.58
C ASN A 31 33.52 -8.96 -10.10
N GLN A 32 34.46 -9.21 -11.02
CA GLN A 32 35.88 -9.48 -10.69
C GLN A 32 36.54 -8.28 -10.00
N ALA A 33 36.32 -7.05 -10.50
CA ALA A 33 36.80 -5.85 -9.84
C ALA A 33 36.21 -5.71 -8.43
N ALA A 34 34.92 -6.00 -8.27
CA ALA A 34 34.26 -6.02 -6.96
C ALA A 34 34.82 -7.12 -6.04
N ASP A 35 35.23 -8.29 -6.56
CA ASP A 35 35.92 -9.34 -5.80
C ASP A 35 37.26 -8.83 -5.24
N VAL A 36 38.09 -8.22 -6.09
CA VAL A 36 39.40 -7.69 -5.67
C VAL A 36 39.25 -6.61 -4.60
N ILE A 37 38.36 -5.64 -4.83
CA ILE A 37 38.08 -4.56 -3.86
C ILE A 37 37.56 -5.14 -2.56
N PHE A 38 36.63 -6.09 -2.64
CA PHE A 38 36.04 -6.69 -1.45
C PHE A 38 37.08 -7.45 -0.62
N SER A 39 37.96 -8.25 -1.25
CA SER A 39 39.03 -8.98 -0.54
C SER A 39 39.96 -8.04 0.23
N LYS A 40 40.34 -6.89 -0.37
CA LYS A 40 41.16 -5.86 0.32
C LYS A 40 40.43 -5.25 1.52
N LEU A 41 39.11 -5.10 1.43
CA LEU A 41 38.29 -4.54 2.51
C LEU A 41 37.98 -5.57 3.60
N GLU A 42 37.84 -6.85 3.25
CA GLU A 42 37.51 -7.95 4.16
C GLU A 42 38.56 -8.12 5.27
N GLU A 43 39.85 -7.99 4.92
CA GLU A 43 40.95 -7.97 5.88
C GLU A 43 40.76 -6.90 6.98
N GLY A 44 40.11 -5.78 6.64
CA GLY A 44 39.79 -4.70 7.58
C GLY A 44 38.44 -4.83 8.30
N LEU A 45 37.52 -5.67 7.81
CA LEU A 45 36.18 -5.84 8.37
C LEU A 45 36.14 -6.82 9.54
N ASN A 46 37.06 -7.80 9.59
CA ASN A 46 37.10 -8.89 10.58
C ASN A 46 37.50 -8.47 12.01
N GLY A 47 37.61 -7.17 12.34
CA GLY A 47 38.12 -6.74 13.65
C GLY A 47 37.42 -5.55 14.31
N HIS A 48 36.77 -4.64 13.57
CA HIS A 48 36.19 -3.45 14.16
C HIS A 48 34.98 -2.92 13.38
N ALA A 49 33.98 -2.42 14.12
CA ALA A 49 32.88 -1.64 13.57
C ALA A 49 33.42 -0.31 12.99
N LEU A 50 33.84 -0.34 11.72
CA LEU A 50 34.18 0.88 10.98
C LEU A 50 32.97 1.81 10.98
N LYS A 51 33.16 3.06 11.41
CA LYS A 51 32.13 4.10 11.30
C LYS A 51 31.75 4.26 9.82
N SER A 52 30.45 4.38 9.53
CA SER A 52 29.93 4.29 8.15
C SER A 52 30.56 5.30 7.17
N LYS A 53 30.94 6.48 7.66
CA LYS A 53 31.59 7.53 6.84
C LYS A 53 32.97 7.09 6.36
N THR A 54 33.80 6.56 7.25
CA THR A 54 35.17 6.13 6.95
C THR A 54 35.20 4.92 6.02
N LEU A 55 34.19 4.05 6.11
CA LEU A 55 34.04 2.91 5.21
C LEU A 55 33.67 3.37 3.78
N GLY A 56 32.77 4.35 3.64
CA GLY A 56 32.41 4.92 2.34
C GLY A 56 33.60 5.56 1.63
N GLU A 57 34.42 6.34 2.35
CA GLU A 57 35.65 6.95 1.81
C GLU A 57 36.65 5.89 1.36
N LYS A 58 36.89 4.85 2.16
CA LYS A 58 37.78 3.73 1.77
C LYS A 58 37.29 2.98 0.54
N ILE A 59 35.99 2.70 0.45
CA ILE A 59 35.39 2.05 -0.73
C ILE A 59 35.65 2.87 -2.00
N ASN A 60 35.45 4.19 -1.92
CA ASN A 60 35.67 5.07 -3.07
C ASN A 60 37.13 5.06 -3.51
N VAL A 61 38.08 5.13 -2.56
CA VAL A 61 39.51 5.07 -2.87
C VAL A 61 39.90 3.76 -3.56
N GLU A 62 39.40 2.62 -3.05
CA GLU A 62 39.69 1.31 -3.67
C GLU A 62 39.06 1.17 -5.05
N ILE A 63 37.86 1.73 -5.26
CA ILE A 63 37.22 1.78 -6.59
C ILE A 63 38.05 2.63 -7.55
N GLU A 64 38.49 3.81 -7.13
CA GLU A 64 39.36 4.67 -7.97
C GLU A 64 40.65 3.95 -8.36
N GLN A 65 41.29 3.24 -7.42
CA GLN A 65 42.48 2.45 -7.70
C GLN A 65 42.21 1.29 -8.67
N ALA A 66 41.14 0.51 -8.45
CA ALA A 66 40.76 -0.57 -9.35
C ALA A 66 40.43 -0.07 -10.77
N LEU A 67 39.83 1.12 -10.89
CA LEU A 67 39.53 1.74 -12.18
C LEU A 67 40.79 2.28 -12.90
N LEU A 68 41.88 2.57 -12.18
CA LEU A 68 43.17 2.88 -12.80
C LEU A 68 43.80 1.64 -13.46
N GLU A 69 43.60 0.46 -12.87
CA GLU A 69 44.10 -0.81 -13.41
C GLU A 69 43.29 -1.28 -14.62
N VAL A 70 42.01 -0.91 -14.72
CA VAL A 70 41.13 -1.27 -15.84
C VAL A 70 40.33 -0.06 -16.36
N PRO A 71 40.96 0.85 -17.14
CA PRO A 71 40.34 2.10 -17.58
C PRO A 71 39.03 1.94 -18.38
N GLU A 72 38.85 0.81 -19.05
CA GLU A 72 37.63 0.44 -19.80
C GLU A 72 36.38 0.43 -18.91
N LEU A 73 36.53 0.19 -17.60
CA LEU A 73 35.42 0.12 -16.65
C LEU A 73 35.05 1.48 -16.05
N LYS A 74 35.74 2.57 -16.43
CA LYS A 74 35.49 3.91 -15.87
C LYS A 74 34.04 4.37 -16.02
N ASN A 75 33.40 4.00 -17.14
CA ASN A 75 31.99 4.31 -17.41
C ASN A 75 30.99 3.41 -16.65
N HIS A 76 31.49 2.37 -15.96
CA HIS A 76 30.70 1.40 -15.19
C HIS A 76 30.96 1.49 -13.68
N SER A 77 31.60 2.56 -13.22
CA SER A 77 31.97 2.78 -11.82
C SER A 77 30.78 2.69 -10.85
N GLU A 78 29.60 3.18 -11.23
CA GLU A 78 28.38 3.07 -10.42
C GLU A 78 27.91 1.62 -10.27
N MET A 79 28.05 0.80 -11.31
CA MET A 79 27.67 -0.61 -11.28
C MET A 79 28.60 -1.40 -10.35
N ILE A 80 29.91 -1.14 -10.44
CA ILE A 80 30.92 -1.71 -9.54
C ILE A 80 30.63 -1.29 -8.09
N LEU A 81 30.39 0.01 -7.86
CA LEU A 81 30.04 0.53 -6.54
C LEU A 81 28.78 -0.12 -5.96
N GLY A 82 27.76 -0.34 -6.80
CA GLY A 82 26.54 -1.06 -6.42
C GLY A 82 26.82 -2.49 -5.94
N GLU A 83 27.62 -3.24 -6.69
CA GLU A 83 28.02 -4.62 -6.35
C GLU A 83 28.90 -4.69 -5.09
N VAL A 84 29.87 -3.78 -4.95
CA VAL A 84 30.72 -3.68 -3.74
C VAL A 84 29.87 -3.35 -2.52
N ARG A 85 28.96 -2.37 -2.60
CA ARG A 85 28.04 -2.02 -1.50
C ARG A 85 27.12 -3.18 -1.11
N LYS A 86 26.62 -3.93 -2.10
CA LYS A 86 25.79 -5.11 -1.90
C LYS A 86 26.53 -6.17 -1.07
N ARG A 87 27.78 -6.48 -1.44
CA ARG A 87 28.64 -7.44 -0.73
C ARG A 87 28.96 -6.97 0.68
N ILE A 88 29.40 -5.73 0.83
CA ILE A 88 29.69 -5.14 2.15
C ILE A 88 28.48 -5.22 3.08
N ALA A 89 27.29 -4.88 2.58
CA ALA A 89 26.05 -4.98 3.36
C ALA A 89 25.78 -6.40 3.86
N TYR A 90 25.98 -7.42 3.01
CA TYR A 90 25.83 -8.82 3.38
C TYR A 90 26.88 -9.27 4.40
N TYR A 91 28.16 -9.08 4.09
CA TYR A 91 29.26 -9.56 4.93
C TYR A 91 29.34 -8.84 6.28
N SER A 92 28.92 -7.57 6.35
CA SER A 92 28.81 -6.84 7.62
C SER A 92 27.73 -7.41 8.56
N HIS A 93 26.87 -8.31 8.06
CA HIS A 93 25.80 -8.98 8.81
C HIS A 93 25.80 -10.49 8.52
N LYS A 94 26.96 -11.07 8.16
CA LYS A 94 27.09 -12.47 7.78
C LYS A 94 26.61 -13.41 8.88
N ASP A 95 27.10 -13.21 10.10
CA ASP A 95 26.75 -14.03 11.27
C ASP A 95 25.23 -14.13 11.48
N ARG A 96 24.52 -13.02 11.27
CA ARG A 96 23.05 -12.97 11.36
C ARG A 96 22.38 -13.80 10.26
N PHE A 97 22.85 -13.68 9.03
CA PHE A 97 22.30 -14.45 7.91
C PHE A 97 22.59 -15.94 8.08
N GLU A 98 23.75 -16.32 8.61
CA GLU A 98 24.11 -17.70 8.91
C GLU A 98 23.26 -18.26 10.07
N GLU A 99 23.05 -17.49 11.15
CA GLU A 99 22.15 -17.89 12.24
C GLU A 99 20.71 -18.12 11.76
N GLU A 100 20.23 -17.27 10.85
CA GLU A 100 18.91 -17.46 10.23
C GLU A 100 18.90 -18.65 9.27
N ARG A 101 19.94 -18.86 8.47
CA ARG A 101 20.06 -20.05 7.61
C ARG A 101 19.94 -21.33 8.42
N ASP A 102 20.65 -21.44 9.54
CA ASP A 102 20.66 -22.66 10.35
C ASP A 102 19.26 -23.00 10.89
N LYS A 103 18.43 -21.99 11.17
CA LYS A 103 17.01 -22.15 11.54
C LYS A 103 16.12 -22.55 10.36
N LEU A 104 16.54 -22.26 9.13
CA LEU A 104 15.79 -22.50 7.90
C LEU A 104 16.15 -23.85 7.25
N LEU A 105 17.26 -24.49 7.64
CA LEU A 105 17.71 -25.76 7.07
C LEU A 105 16.74 -26.92 7.30
N ASP A 106 15.78 -26.80 8.21
CA ASP A 106 14.73 -27.79 8.44
C ASP A 106 13.52 -27.63 7.49
N LEU A 107 13.46 -26.57 6.67
CA LEU A 107 12.32 -26.29 5.78
C LEU A 107 12.55 -26.79 4.36
N ASP A 108 11.68 -27.65 3.82
CA ASP A 108 11.78 -28.14 2.44
C ASP A 108 11.89 -27.02 1.40
N VAL A 109 11.17 -25.92 1.64
CA VAL A 109 11.17 -24.72 0.79
C VAL A 109 11.38 -23.49 1.64
N ILE A 110 12.41 -22.71 1.31
CA ILE A 110 12.75 -21.45 1.97
C ILE A 110 12.32 -20.29 1.08
N SER A 111 11.75 -19.24 1.67
CA SER A 111 11.38 -18.01 0.99
C SER A 111 11.92 -16.78 1.73
N SER A 112 11.89 -15.62 1.07
CA SER A 112 12.29 -14.34 1.68
C SER A 112 11.48 -13.94 2.92
N LYS A 113 10.30 -14.55 3.13
CA LYS A 113 9.44 -14.28 4.30
C LYS A 113 9.87 -15.05 5.55
N ASP A 114 10.66 -16.09 5.38
CA ASP A 114 11.10 -16.95 6.49
C ASP A 114 12.31 -16.33 7.21
N PHE A 115 12.99 -15.38 6.55
CA PHE A 115 13.97 -14.49 7.17
C PHE A 115 13.31 -13.50 8.13
N SER A 116 14.05 -13.08 9.16
CA SER A 116 13.53 -12.12 10.13
C SER A 116 13.21 -10.77 9.49
N ALA A 117 12.29 -10.01 10.09
CA ALA A 117 11.89 -8.69 9.57
C ALA A 117 13.07 -7.71 9.40
N ALA A 118 14.11 -7.84 10.24
CA ALA A 118 15.28 -6.98 10.14
C ALA A 118 16.28 -7.44 9.07
N SER A 119 16.45 -8.76 8.82
CA SER A 119 17.16 -9.26 7.62
C SER A 119 16.43 -8.83 6.34
N HIS A 120 15.11 -8.96 6.31
CA HIS A 120 14.29 -8.50 5.19
C HIS A 120 14.43 -7.00 4.95
N SER A 121 14.46 -6.19 6.01
CA SER A 121 14.67 -4.73 5.90
C SER A 121 16.08 -4.39 5.40
N LEU A 122 17.09 -5.16 5.81
CA LEU A 122 18.47 -5.00 5.36
C LEU A 122 18.61 -5.29 3.87
N VAL A 123 18.09 -6.44 3.42
CA VAL A 123 18.11 -6.81 1.99
C VAL A 123 17.36 -5.75 1.18
N LYS A 124 16.15 -5.38 1.61
CA LYS A 124 15.34 -4.36 0.92
C LYS A 124 16.04 -3.00 0.82
N ARG A 125 16.89 -2.61 1.78
CA ARG A 125 17.54 -1.29 1.75
C ARG A 125 18.88 -1.32 1.02
N ASN A 126 19.68 -2.37 1.21
CA ASN A 126 21.10 -2.35 0.88
C ASN A 126 21.54 -3.43 -0.12
N ILE A 127 20.78 -4.50 -0.29
CA ILE A 127 21.14 -5.62 -1.18
C ILE A 127 20.14 -5.62 -2.34
N ARG A 128 20.48 -4.89 -3.41
CA ARG A 128 19.59 -4.63 -4.53
C ARG A 128 20.21 -5.03 -5.86
N THR A 129 19.35 -5.48 -6.77
CA THR A 129 19.63 -5.71 -8.19
C THR A 129 19.90 -4.39 -8.91
N LYS A 130 20.44 -4.46 -10.13
CA LYS A 130 20.58 -3.29 -11.02
C LYS A 130 19.24 -2.56 -11.26
N ALA A 131 18.11 -3.29 -11.22
CA ALA A 131 16.76 -2.74 -11.34
C ALA A 131 16.22 -2.12 -10.02
N GLY A 132 17.04 -2.02 -8.98
CA GLY A 132 16.66 -1.47 -7.67
C GLY A 132 15.75 -2.37 -6.83
N LYS A 133 15.43 -3.58 -7.28
CA LYS A 133 14.67 -4.58 -6.49
C LYS A 133 15.58 -5.27 -5.46
N PRO A 134 15.05 -5.76 -4.32
CA PRO A 134 15.83 -6.59 -3.38
C PRO A 134 16.42 -7.82 -4.09
N ASP A 135 17.71 -8.08 -3.90
CA ASP A 135 18.45 -9.18 -4.55
C ASP A 135 18.59 -10.36 -3.59
N TRP A 136 17.50 -11.13 -3.41
CA TRP A 136 17.56 -12.32 -2.55
C TRP A 136 18.28 -13.50 -3.20
N SER A 137 18.43 -13.51 -4.53
CA SER A 137 19.31 -14.47 -5.22
C SER A 137 20.73 -14.38 -4.69
N PHE A 138 21.26 -13.16 -4.54
CA PHE A 138 22.57 -12.95 -3.95
C PHE A 138 22.66 -13.49 -2.51
N VAL A 139 21.63 -13.28 -1.68
CA VAL A 139 21.61 -13.78 -0.29
C VAL A 139 21.56 -15.31 -0.25
N ALA A 140 20.68 -15.93 -1.05
CA ALA A 140 20.53 -17.38 -1.13
C ALA A 140 21.81 -18.06 -1.61
N LYS A 141 22.51 -17.46 -2.60
CA LYS A 141 23.81 -17.90 -3.08
C LYS A 141 24.84 -17.96 -1.98
N ASN A 142 25.05 -16.84 -1.28
CA ASN A 142 26.08 -16.75 -0.25
C ASN A 142 25.75 -17.60 0.99
N LEU A 143 24.48 -17.99 1.18
CA LEU A 143 24.07 -18.92 2.23
C LEU A 143 24.05 -20.40 1.80
N ASN A 144 24.36 -20.71 0.54
CA ASN A 144 24.27 -22.06 -0.03
C ASN A 144 22.89 -22.71 0.15
N ILE A 145 21.82 -21.94 -0.13
CA ILE A 145 20.43 -22.42 -0.08
C ILE A 145 19.69 -22.22 -1.39
N GLU A 146 20.39 -21.98 -2.52
CA GLU A 146 19.77 -21.65 -3.81
C GLU A 146 18.81 -22.73 -4.32
N ASP A 147 19.12 -24.00 -4.05
CA ASP A 147 18.34 -25.17 -4.42
C ASP A 147 17.01 -25.26 -3.66
N ARG A 148 16.96 -24.70 -2.45
CA ARG A 148 15.78 -24.68 -1.57
C ARG A 148 15.08 -23.32 -1.53
N PHE A 149 15.76 -22.27 -1.99
CA PHE A 149 15.28 -20.90 -1.91
C PHE A 149 14.38 -20.57 -3.08
N HIS A 150 13.08 -20.62 -2.83
CA HIS A 150 12.10 -20.05 -3.71
C HIS A 150 11.93 -18.57 -3.39
N HIS A 151 12.57 -17.73 -4.20
CA HIS A 151 12.15 -16.34 -4.33
C HIS A 151 10.73 -16.34 -4.91
N ARG A 152 9.72 -16.44 -4.05
CA ARG A 152 8.41 -15.85 -4.35
C ARG A 152 8.71 -14.36 -4.47
N GLU A 153 9.09 -13.91 -5.67
CA GLU A 153 8.74 -12.55 -6.06
C GLU A 153 7.27 -12.57 -5.70
N ARG A 154 6.80 -11.63 -4.87
CA ARG A 154 5.36 -11.42 -4.81
C ARG A 154 5.00 -11.39 -6.27
N SER A 155 4.34 -12.44 -6.73
CA SER A 155 3.79 -12.47 -8.03
C SER A 155 2.64 -11.48 -7.85
N ASN A 156 2.93 -10.18 -7.91
CA ASN A 156 2.57 -9.48 -9.12
C ASN A 156 2.99 -10.41 -10.22
N ASP A 157 2.11 -11.37 -10.50
CA ASP A 157 2.26 -12.32 -11.57
C ASP A 157 2.28 -11.35 -12.74
N LYS A 158 3.50 -10.97 -13.13
CA LYS A 158 3.77 -10.24 -14.35
C LYS A 158 3.60 -11.18 -15.53
N ARG A 159 2.99 -12.37 -15.34
CA ARG A 159 2.03 -12.84 -16.33
C ARG A 159 1.14 -11.65 -16.61
N GLU A 160 1.36 -11.00 -17.75
CA GLU A 160 0.37 -10.12 -18.33
C GLU A 160 -0.92 -10.93 -18.37
N TRP A 161 -1.79 -10.66 -17.41
CA TRP A 161 -3.11 -11.23 -17.33
C TRP A 161 -3.89 -10.50 -18.40
N THR A 162 -3.88 -11.08 -19.59
CA THR A 162 -4.82 -10.71 -20.63
C THR A 162 -6.18 -11.30 -20.29
N LEU A 163 -7.24 -10.69 -20.83
CA LEU A 163 -8.59 -11.20 -20.74
C LEU A 163 -8.68 -12.70 -21.11
N GLN A 164 -8.00 -13.13 -22.18
CA GLN A 164 -8.00 -14.52 -22.65
C GLN A 164 -7.31 -15.47 -21.68
N LYS A 165 -6.20 -15.05 -21.04
CA LYS A 165 -5.52 -15.86 -20.02
C LYS A 165 -6.39 -16.00 -18.78
N ALA A 166 -7.05 -14.93 -18.34
CA ALA A 166 -7.98 -14.96 -17.22
C ALA A 166 -9.14 -15.93 -17.47
N VAL A 167 -9.74 -15.87 -18.66
CA VAL A 167 -10.80 -16.78 -19.11
C VAL A 167 -10.32 -18.23 -19.14
N SER A 168 -9.19 -18.50 -19.79
CA SER A 168 -8.65 -19.87 -19.91
C SER A 168 -8.31 -20.48 -18.55
N TYR A 169 -7.71 -19.68 -17.67
CA TYR A 169 -7.37 -20.10 -16.32
C TYR A 169 -8.62 -20.39 -15.47
N LEU A 170 -9.64 -19.54 -15.57
CA LEU A 170 -10.93 -19.77 -14.91
C LEU A 170 -11.59 -21.05 -15.42
N ILE A 171 -11.60 -21.30 -16.73
CA ILE A 171 -12.15 -22.53 -17.32
C ILE A 171 -11.44 -23.76 -16.74
N ASN A 172 -10.10 -23.74 -16.64
CA ASN A 172 -9.35 -24.85 -16.04
C ASN A 172 -9.76 -25.09 -14.58
N HIS A 173 -9.92 -24.03 -13.79
CA HIS A 173 -10.42 -24.14 -12.41
C HIS A 173 -11.83 -24.73 -12.35
N LEU A 174 -12.72 -24.33 -13.24
CA LEU A 174 -14.08 -24.84 -13.30
C LEU A 174 -14.11 -26.32 -13.70
N VAL A 175 -13.32 -26.73 -14.68
CA VAL A 175 -13.19 -28.14 -15.11
C VAL A 175 -12.63 -29.01 -13.97
N GLN A 176 -11.64 -28.52 -13.23
CA GLN A 176 -11.05 -29.27 -12.11
C GLN A 176 -12.00 -29.41 -10.92
N LYS A 177 -12.79 -28.37 -10.62
CA LYS A 177 -13.64 -28.33 -9.42
C LYS A 177 -15.06 -28.81 -9.67
N GLN A 178 -15.51 -28.85 -10.92
CA GLN A 178 -16.87 -29.25 -11.34
C GLN A 178 -17.99 -28.66 -10.46
N PRO A 179 -18.02 -27.34 -10.20
CA PRO A 179 -19.07 -26.79 -9.36
C PRO A 179 -20.43 -26.89 -10.05
N ALA A 180 -21.47 -27.27 -9.31
CA ALA A 180 -22.86 -27.31 -9.82
C ALA A 180 -23.33 -25.92 -10.30
N SER A 181 -22.82 -24.87 -9.65
CA SER A 181 -22.91 -23.48 -10.13
C SER A 181 -21.77 -22.66 -9.54
N PHE A 182 -21.43 -21.54 -10.18
CA PHE A 182 -20.39 -20.62 -9.67
C PHE A 182 -20.79 -19.17 -9.86
N ASN A 183 -20.18 -18.29 -9.07
CA ASN A 183 -20.43 -16.85 -9.06
C ASN A 183 -19.15 -16.09 -8.70
N ARG A 184 -19.21 -14.75 -8.64
CA ARG A 184 -18.06 -13.92 -8.26
C ARG A 184 -17.45 -14.32 -6.90
N LYS A 185 -18.30 -14.69 -5.94
CA LYS A 185 -17.87 -15.13 -4.62
C LYS A 185 -17.17 -16.49 -4.72
N TRP A 186 -17.69 -17.43 -5.48
CA TRP A 186 -17.04 -18.72 -5.73
C TRP A 186 -15.63 -18.54 -6.30
N ILE A 187 -15.46 -17.66 -7.30
CA ILE A 187 -14.14 -17.38 -7.89
C ILE A 187 -13.21 -16.83 -6.80
N LYS A 188 -13.67 -15.84 -6.02
CA LYS A 188 -12.89 -15.26 -4.93
C LYS A 188 -12.49 -16.27 -3.85
N ASP A 189 -13.42 -17.15 -3.48
CA ASP A 189 -13.23 -18.11 -2.39
C ASP A 189 -12.33 -19.28 -2.82
N ASN A 190 -12.27 -19.60 -4.12
CA ASN A 190 -11.41 -20.66 -4.66
C ASN A 190 -10.07 -20.17 -5.19
N ASP A 191 -10.00 -18.93 -5.69
CA ASP A 191 -8.79 -18.29 -6.19
C ASP A 191 -8.90 -16.76 -6.09
N GLU A 192 -8.47 -16.22 -4.95
CA GLU A 192 -8.50 -14.79 -4.68
C GLU A 192 -7.60 -14.00 -5.66
N ILE A 193 -6.50 -14.60 -6.14
CA ILE A 193 -5.54 -13.95 -7.04
C ILE A 193 -6.21 -13.76 -8.41
N LEU A 194 -6.75 -14.83 -8.99
CA LEU A 194 -7.52 -14.78 -10.24
C LEU A 194 -8.66 -13.77 -10.16
N TYR A 195 -9.42 -13.77 -9.06
CA TYR A 195 -10.53 -12.84 -8.87
C TYR A 195 -10.08 -11.37 -8.94
N ARG A 196 -8.96 -11.03 -8.27
CA ARG A 196 -8.40 -9.66 -8.32
C ARG A 196 -7.93 -9.29 -9.72
N HIS A 197 -7.29 -10.22 -10.45
CA HIS A 197 -6.86 -9.98 -11.82
C HIS A 197 -8.04 -9.77 -12.77
N ILE A 198 -9.10 -10.57 -12.66
CA ILE A 198 -10.33 -10.36 -13.44
C ILE A 198 -10.89 -8.97 -13.14
N LEU A 199 -11.04 -8.57 -11.86
CA LEU A 199 -11.55 -7.23 -11.53
C LEU A 199 -10.70 -6.10 -12.12
N LYS A 200 -9.37 -6.26 -12.13
CA LYS A 200 -8.44 -5.31 -12.74
C LYS A 200 -8.66 -5.19 -14.26
N ILE A 201 -8.69 -6.32 -14.98
CA ILE A 201 -8.94 -6.37 -16.43
C ILE A 201 -10.29 -5.72 -16.76
N LEU A 202 -11.35 -6.06 -16.02
CA LEU A 202 -12.68 -5.50 -16.25
C LEU A 202 -12.71 -3.97 -16.09
N ALA A 203 -11.92 -3.42 -15.16
CA ALA A 203 -11.81 -1.99 -14.95
C ALA A 203 -10.98 -1.31 -16.06
N GLU A 204 -9.82 -1.88 -16.41
CA GLU A 204 -8.89 -1.32 -17.40
C GLU A 204 -9.47 -1.37 -18.83
N GLU A 205 -10.14 -2.46 -19.20
CA GLU A 205 -10.74 -2.64 -20.53
C GLU A 205 -12.21 -2.18 -20.60
N ASN A 206 -12.77 -1.64 -19.51
CA ASN A 206 -14.17 -1.24 -19.39
C ASN A 206 -15.16 -2.36 -19.80
N ILE A 207 -14.89 -3.58 -19.35
CA ILE A 207 -15.68 -4.79 -19.64
C ILE A 207 -16.62 -5.10 -18.48
N SER A 208 -17.88 -5.41 -18.78
CA SER A 208 -18.83 -5.86 -17.77
C SER A 208 -18.65 -7.35 -17.46
N TRP A 209 -19.03 -7.78 -16.26
CA TRP A 209 -19.05 -9.22 -15.94
C TRP A 209 -19.90 -10.03 -16.94
N ALA A 210 -20.98 -9.46 -17.49
CA ALA A 210 -21.79 -10.15 -18.49
C ALA A 210 -20.97 -10.47 -19.76
N LYS A 211 -20.21 -9.49 -20.27
CA LYS A 211 -19.30 -9.69 -21.41
C LYS A 211 -18.20 -10.70 -21.09
N PHE A 212 -17.60 -10.63 -19.89
CA PHE A 212 -16.59 -11.61 -19.45
C PHE A 212 -17.14 -13.04 -19.41
N ILE A 213 -18.36 -13.23 -18.89
CA ILE A 213 -19.00 -14.55 -18.82
C ILE A 213 -19.35 -15.08 -20.22
N GLN A 214 -19.75 -14.22 -21.16
CA GLN A 214 -19.96 -14.61 -22.57
C GLN A 214 -18.70 -15.18 -23.25
N MET A 215 -17.52 -14.98 -22.67
CA MET A 215 -16.26 -15.55 -23.18
C MET A 215 -15.99 -16.97 -22.65
N LEU A 216 -16.78 -17.47 -21.71
CA LEU A 216 -16.70 -18.86 -21.23
C LEU A 216 -17.40 -19.80 -22.21
N SER A 217 -17.20 -21.12 -22.11
CA SER A 217 -18.00 -22.07 -22.88
C SER A 217 -19.48 -22.05 -22.45
N GLU A 218 -20.40 -22.42 -23.34
CA GLU A 218 -21.85 -22.44 -23.07
C GLU A 218 -22.21 -23.23 -21.81
N GLU A 219 -21.50 -24.32 -21.55
CA GLU A 219 -21.64 -25.13 -20.33
C GLU A 219 -21.41 -24.31 -19.06
N TRP A 220 -20.31 -23.54 -19.01
CA TRP A 220 -19.98 -22.71 -17.86
C TRP A 220 -20.84 -21.44 -17.80
N GLN A 221 -21.25 -20.89 -18.94
CA GLN A 221 -22.23 -19.80 -18.97
C GLN A 221 -23.55 -20.23 -18.29
N ALA A 222 -24.04 -21.45 -18.59
CA ALA A 222 -25.26 -21.99 -17.98
C ALA A 222 -25.13 -22.29 -16.48
N LYS A 223 -23.90 -22.50 -15.98
CA LYS A 223 -23.59 -22.72 -14.56
C LYS A 223 -23.28 -21.41 -13.79
N TRP A 224 -23.12 -20.28 -14.48
CA TRP A 224 -22.93 -18.98 -13.82
C TRP A 224 -24.21 -18.57 -13.08
N ARG A 225 -24.04 -18.06 -11.86
CA ARG A 225 -25.09 -17.42 -11.08
C ARG A 225 -24.54 -16.06 -10.69
N ASN A 226 -25.22 -14.95 -10.96
CA ASN A 226 -24.86 -13.76 -10.21
C ASN A 226 -25.16 -14.02 -8.71
N GLY A 227 -24.39 -13.46 -7.77
CA GLY A 227 -24.57 -13.69 -6.32
C GLY A 227 -25.94 -13.24 -5.75
N ILE A 228 -26.80 -12.77 -6.64
CA ILE A 228 -28.25 -12.61 -6.56
C ILE A 228 -28.71 -13.39 -7.80
N SER A 229 -29.54 -14.43 -7.67
CA SER A 229 -29.92 -15.24 -8.85
C SER A 229 -30.35 -14.31 -9.99
N ASP A 230 -29.98 -14.60 -11.24
CA ASP A 230 -30.32 -13.70 -12.36
C ASP A 230 -31.83 -13.47 -12.42
N GLU A 231 -32.61 -14.49 -12.10
CA GLU A 231 -34.06 -14.38 -11.88
C GLU A 231 -34.45 -13.38 -10.77
N MET A 232 -33.76 -13.36 -9.63
CA MET A 232 -33.99 -12.39 -8.56
C MET A 232 -33.52 -10.99 -8.95
N TYR A 233 -32.41 -10.85 -9.66
CA TYR A 233 -31.92 -9.56 -10.13
C TYR A 233 -32.85 -9.00 -11.21
N GLU A 234 -33.29 -9.81 -12.17
CA GLU A 234 -34.28 -9.47 -13.18
C GLU A 234 -35.62 -9.12 -12.55
N LYS A 235 -36.13 -9.91 -11.58
CA LYS A 235 -37.32 -9.55 -10.80
C LYS A 235 -37.15 -8.24 -10.05
N LEU A 236 -35.96 -7.96 -9.50
CA LEU A 236 -35.66 -6.69 -8.84
C LEU A 236 -35.55 -5.54 -9.85
N VAL A 237 -34.98 -5.75 -11.03
CA VAL A 237 -34.86 -4.77 -12.11
C VAL A 237 -36.22 -4.48 -12.73
N GLU A 238 -37.06 -5.48 -12.95
CA GLU A 238 -38.43 -5.35 -13.45
C GLU A 238 -39.34 -4.69 -12.39
N LYS A 239 -39.22 -5.09 -11.13
CA LYS A 239 -39.88 -4.38 -10.02
C LYS A 239 -39.41 -2.93 -9.94
N ASN A 240 -38.11 -2.69 -10.14
CA ASN A 240 -37.54 -1.35 -10.12
C ASN A 240 -37.84 -0.55 -11.39
N SER A 241 -38.09 -1.16 -12.55
CA SER A 241 -38.42 -0.43 -13.78
C SER A 241 -39.82 0.18 -13.70
N LYS A 242 -40.73 -0.47 -12.96
CA LYS A 242 -42.07 0.03 -12.65
C LYS A 242 -42.09 1.02 -11.47
N ARG A 243 -41.05 0.99 -10.62
CA ARG A 243 -40.90 1.90 -9.47
C ARG A 243 -40.51 3.29 -9.94
N ASN A 244 -41.26 4.31 -9.52
CA ASN A 244 -40.85 5.71 -9.68
C ASN A 244 -40.18 6.24 -8.41
N PHE A 245 -39.58 7.43 -8.48
CA PHE A 245 -38.85 8.03 -7.35
C PHE A 245 -39.72 8.18 -6.10
N GLN A 246 -40.96 8.66 -6.28
CA GLN A 246 -41.90 8.88 -5.18
C GLN A 246 -42.23 7.56 -4.45
N THR A 247 -42.49 6.50 -5.19
CA THR A 247 -42.75 5.15 -4.65
C THR A 247 -41.52 4.64 -3.88
N ALA A 248 -40.31 4.87 -4.39
CA ALA A 248 -39.08 4.45 -3.72
C ALA A 248 -38.86 5.19 -2.39
N ILE A 249 -39.15 6.50 -2.36
CA ILE A 249 -39.09 7.31 -1.15
C ILE A 249 -40.13 6.85 -0.12
N GLU A 250 -41.36 6.56 -0.55
CA GLU A 250 -42.42 6.05 0.33
C GLU A 250 -42.05 4.71 0.95
N GLU A 251 -41.55 3.76 0.15
CA GLU A 251 -41.04 2.48 0.66
C GLU A 251 -39.89 2.67 1.65
N LEU A 252 -38.97 3.61 1.37
CA LEU A 252 -37.87 3.93 2.28
C LEU A 252 -38.38 4.53 3.60
N ASN A 253 -39.31 5.48 3.56
CA ASN A 253 -39.92 6.07 4.75
C ASN A 253 -40.69 5.02 5.56
N GLN A 254 -41.41 4.10 4.92
CA GLN A 254 -42.05 2.96 5.61
C GLN A 254 -41.02 2.07 6.32
N MET A 255 -39.91 1.74 5.66
CA MET A 255 -38.81 1.00 6.28
C MET A 255 -38.20 1.74 7.48
N LEU A 256 -38.02 3.06 7.38
CA LEU A 256 -37.49 3.89 8.47
C LEU A 256 -38.45 3.95 9.67
N ARG A 257 -39.76 4.09 9.41
CA ARG A 257 -40.81 4.06 10.45
C ARG A 257 -40.86 2.72 11.17
N ARG A 258 -40.72 1.61 10.42
CA ARG A 258 -40.76 0.25 10.96
C ARG A 258 -39.54 -0.07 11.82
N ASP A 259 -38.32 0.18 11.33
CA ASP A 259 -37.13 -0.28 12.06
C ASP A 259 -36.60 0.77 13.05
N GLN A 260 -37.09 2.03 13.01
CA GLN A 260 -36.70 3.15 13.86
C GLN A 260 -35.17 3.27 14.09
N PRO A 261 -34.35 3.29 13.02
CA PRO A 261 -32.91 3.32 13.19
C PRO A 261 -32.47 4.60 13.90
N LYS A 262 -31.52 4.47 14.84
CA LYS A 262 -30.87 5.63 15.49
C LYS A 262 -30.02 6.43 14.50
N ILE A 263 -29.42 5.75 13.51
CA ILE A 263 -28.58 6.35 12.48
C ILE A 263 -28.90 5.68 11.14
N VAL A 264 -29.14 6.48 10.11
CA VAL A 264 -29.40 6.02 8.74
C VAL A 264 -28.15 6.28 7.89
N LYS A 265 -27.47 5.20 7.49
CA LYS A 265 -26.32 5.21 6.56
C LYS A 265 -26.69 4.49 5.27
N SER A 266 -25.90 4.63 4.20
CA SER A 266 -26.14 3.91 2.94
C SER A 266 -26.24 2.38 3.13
N GLY A 267 -25.47 1.84 4.09
CA GLY A 267 -25.55 0.44 4.50
C GLY A 267 -26.91 0.02 5.09
N TYR A 268 -27.69 0.94 5.64
CA TYR A 268 -29.06 0.65 6.07
C TYR A 268 -29.98 0.41 4.87
N ILE A 269 -29.88 1.25 3.83
CA ILE A 269 -30.67 1.10 2.60
C ILE A 269 -30.29 -0.19 1.87
N ARG A 270 -29.02 -0.61 1.93
CA ARG A 270 -28.56 -1.91 1.37
C ARG A 270 -29.28 -3.13 1.93
N LYS A 271 -29.94 -3.04 3.10
CA LYS A 271 -30.81 -4.12 3.60
C LYS A 271 -32.00 -4.40 2.68
N ASN A 272 -32.44 -3.39 1.92
CA ASN A 272 -33.38 -3.54 0.82
C ASN A 272 -32.65 -3.30 -0.50
N LEU A 273 -32.13 -4.39 -1.05
CA LEU A 273 -31.36 -4.38 -2.28
C LEU A 273 -32.11 -3.72 -3.45
N GLY A 274 -33.43 -3.90 -3.53
CA GLY A 274 -34.27 -3.26 -4.55
C GLY A 274 -34.22 -1.74 -4.49
N LEU A 275 -34.45 -1.15 -3.31
CA LEU A 275 -34.35 0.30 -3.12
C LEU A 275 -32.93 0.82 -3.35
N TYR A 276 -31.93 0.09 -2.86
CA TYR A 276 -30.53 0.48 -3.03
C TYR A 276 -30.14 0.56 -4.52
N LEU A 277 -30.48 -0.47 -5.32
CA LEU A 277 -30.21 -0.49 -6.76
C LEU A 277 -31.02 0.58 -7.50
N PHE A 278 -32.27 0.83 -7.07
CA PHE A 278 -33.09 1.89 -7.64
C PHE A 278 -32.42 3.25 -7.51
N PHE A 279 -31.98 3.63 -6.30
CA PHE A 279 -31.35 4.94 -6.09
C PHE A 279 -30.01 5.09 -6.83
N ILE A 280 -29.18 4.05 -6.89
CA ILE A 280 -27.95 4.08 -7.72
C ILE A 280 -28.29 4.39 -9.18
N ARG A 281 -29.28 3.69 -9.74
CA ARG A 281 -29.69 3.89 -11.13
C ARG A 281 -30.30 5.27 -11.35
N TYR A 282 -31.13 5.73 -10.41
CA TYR A 282 -31.81 7.02 -10.50
C TYR A 282 -30.83 8.20 -10.53
N PHE A 283 -29.81 8.19 -9.67
CA PHE A 283 -28.79 9.23 -9.63
C PHE A 283 -27.65 9.03 -10.66
N ASN A 284 -27.69 7.94 -11.44
CA ASN A 284 -26.77 7.63 -12.52
C ASN A 284 -25.28 7.79 -12.16
N LYS A 285 -24.88 7.36 -10.95
CA LYS A 285 -23.49 7.49 -10.52
C LYS A 285 -22.63 6.34 -11.05
N GLN A 286 -21.50 6.69 -11.67
CA GLN A 286 -20.52 5.73 -12.21
C GLN A 286 -19.89 4.84 -11.12
N ASP A 287 -19.79 5.33 -9.88
CA ASP A 287 -19.16 4.66 -8.74
C ASP A 287 -20.05 3.60 -8.04
N LYS A 288 -21.30 3.41 -8.50
CA LYS A 288 -22.30 2.52 -7.87
C LYS A 288 -22.56 2.85 -6.40
N SER A 289 -22.41 4.12 -6.04
CA SER A 289 -22.82 4.69 -4.77
C SER A 289 -23.88 5.77 -5.01
N PHE A 290 -24.55 6.23 -3.97
CA PHE A 290 -25.37 7.44 -4.04
C PHE A 290 -25.25 8.21 -2.73
N ASP A 291 -25.33 9.53 -2.79
CA ASP A 291 -25.24 10.35 -1.58
C ASP A 291 -26.62 10.36 -0.91
N LEU A 292 -26.68 9.93 0.35
CA LEU A 292 -27.90 10.02 1.15
C LEU A 292 -28.46 11.45 1.24
N MET A 293 -27.62 12.46 1.03
CA MET A 293 -28.04 13.85 1.03
C MET A 293 -28.90 14.19 -0.19
N GLU A 294 -28.75 13.49 -1.32
CA GLU A 294 -29.57 13.72 -2.52
C GLU A 294 -31.04 13.33 -2.30
N ILE A 295 -31.30 12.40 -1.38
CA ILE A 295 -32.67 12.01 -1.00
C ILE A 295 -33.16 12.68 0.28
N GLN A 296 -32.31 13.43 1.00
CA GLN A 296 -32.61 13.97 2.34
C GLN A 296 -33.89 14.80 2.36
N GLN A 297 -34.12 15.63 1.34
CA GLN A 297 -35.29 16.50 1.28
C GLN A 297 -36.62 15.73 1.20
N PHE A 298 -36.60 14.48 0.75
CA PHE A 298 -37.77 13.63 0.54
C PHE A 298 -38.01 12.62 1.69
N ILE A 299 -37.07 12.48 2.62
CA ILE A 299 -37.22 11.63 3.80
C ILE A 299 -38.11 12.33 4.85
N ASP A 300 -38.92 11.59 5.61
CA ASP A 300 -39.73 12.19 6.66
C ASP A 300 -38.87 12.91 7.73
N GLU A 301 -39.35 14.05 8.23
CA GLU A 301 -38.63 14.91 9.19
C GLU A 301 -37.99 14.18 10.40
N PRO A 302 -38.66 13.20 11.05
CA PRO A 302 -38.06 12.49 12.19
C PRO A 302 -36.78 11.73 11.85
N PHE A 303 -36.56 11.40 10.57
CA PHE A 303 -35.39 10.66 10.10
C PHE A 303 -34.36 11.53 9.37
N LYS A 304 -34.72 12.73 8.90
CA LYS A 304 -33.77 13.65 8.25
C LYS A 304 -32.55 13.94 9.15
N SER A 305 -32.79 14.20 10.43
CA SER A 305 -31.73 14.45 11.42
C SER A 305 -30.88 13.21 11.75
N ARG A 306 -31.39 12.01 11.45
CA ARG A 306 -30.73 10.72 11.65
C ARG A 306 -29.94 10.26 10.43
N LEU A 307 -30.16 10.87 9.27
CA LEU A 307 -29.31 10.67 8.11
C LEU A 307 -27.89 11.10 8.47
N ARG A 308 -26.97 10.17 8.25
CA ARG A 308 -25.54 10.47 8.28
C ARG A 308 -25.06 10.13 6.89
N ALA A 309 -24.78 11.17 6.11
CA ALA A 309 -23.92 11.01 4.97
C ALA A 309 -22.70 10.24 5.46
N VAL A 310 -22.40 9.12 4.80
CA VAL A 310 -21.01 8.69 4.83
C VAL A 310 -20.31 9.87 4.19
N LYS A 311 -19.53 10.64 4.96
CA LYS A 311 -18.59 11.56 4.37
C LYS A 311 -17.74 10.67 3.46
N THR A 312 -18.08 10.60 2.18
CA THR A 312 -17.23 9.97 1.17
C THR A 312 -16.09 10.95 0.93
N ILE A 313 -14.93 10.43 0.55
CA ILE A 313 -13.74 11.26 0.36
C ILE A 313 -14.07 12.33 -0.68
N ASP A 314 -14.84 11.93 -1.70
CA ASP A 314 -15.32 12.70 -2.83
C ASP A 314 -15.96 14.04 -2.47
N LYS A 315 -16.60 14.17 -1.29
CA LYS A 315 -17.20 15.45 -0.88
C LYS A 315 -16.19 16.49 -0.38
N TYR A 316 -14.99 16.02 -0.05
CA TYR A 316 -13.85 16.81 0.41
C TYR A 316 -12.68 16.74 -0.55
N LEU A 317 -12.80 15.96 -1.63
CA LEU A 317 -11.86 16.05 -2.73
C LEU A 317 -12.07 17.40 -3.40
N PRO A 318 -10.97 18.08 -3.74
CA PRO A 318 -11.04 19.26 -4.58
C PRO A 318 -11.64 18.87 -5.94
N ASN A 319 -12.39 19.79 -6.53
CA ASN A 319 -12.99 19.58 -7.85
C ASN A 319 -11.92 19.35 -8.93
N GLU A 320 -10.75 19.97 -8.76
CA GLU A 320 -9.62 19.88 -9.67
C GLU A 320 -8.33 19.68 -8.88
N PHE A 321 -7.43 18.85 -9.42
CA PHE A 321 -6.09 18.65 -8.89
C PHE A 321 -5.09 19.41 -9.75
N TYR A 322 -4.10 20.02 -9.11
CA TYR A 322 -3.05 20.77 -9.80
C TYR A 322 -1.68 20.55 -9.14
N GLU A 323 -0.62 20.74 -9.93
CA GLU A 323 0.77 20.62 -9.50
C GLU A 323 1.44 21.99 -9.57
N ASP A 324 1.41 22.74 -8.46
CA ASP A 324 2.10 24.03 -8.35
C ASP A 324 3.10 24.00 -7.18
N ASN A 325 4.38 23.89 -7.52
CA ASN A 325 5.47 23.96 -6.53
C ASN A 325 5.67 25.39 -6.02
N SER A 326 5.40 26.42 -6.82
CA SER A 326 5.60 27.82 -6.42
C SER A 326 4.68 28.21 -5.27
N GLU A 327 3.41 27.78 -5.30
CA GLU A 327 2.47 28.00 -4.20
C GLU A 327 2.95 27.31 -2.90
N MET A 328 3.48 26.08 -3.01
CA MET A 328 4.03 25.35 -1.88
C MET A 328 5.29 26.02 -1.33
N ASP A 329 6.21 26.44 -2.20
CA ASP A 329 7.46 27.10 -1.84
C ASP A 329 7.20 28.45 -1.17
N MET A 330 6.30 29.27 -1.73
CA MET A 330 5.88 30.53 -1.10
C MET A 330 5.28 30.31 0.30
N MET A 331 4.54 29.22 0.50
CA MET A 331 4.00 28.87 1.81
C MET A 331 5.09 28.41 2.80
N LEU A 332 6.12 27.71 2.31
CA LEU A 332 7.23 27.20 3.11
C LEU A 332 8.34 28.22 3.39
N GLU A 333 8.45 29.28 2.57
CA GLU A 333 9.48 30.32 2.66
C GLU A 333 9.63 30.93 4.07
N PRO A 334 8.54 31.27 4.81
CA PRO A 334 8.66 31.76 6.19
C PRO A 334 9.31 30.77 7.17
N TYR A 335 9.43 29.50 6.77
CA TYR A 335 9.97 28.40 7.55
C TYR A 335 11.26 27.81 6.98
N ALA A 336 11.87 28.41 5.94
CA ALA A 336 13.03 27.83 5.23
C ALA A 336 14.15 27.34 6.16
N GLY A 337 14.54 28.16 7.15
CA GLY A 337 15.56 27.79 8.16
C GLY A 337 15.10 26.80 9.24
N LYS A 338 13.86 26.33 9.17
CA LYS A 338 13.20 25.47 10.18
C LYS A 338 12.55 24.23 9.56
N LEU A 339 12.72 23.96 8.27
CA LEU A 339 12.08 22.80 7.63
C LEU A 339 12.53 21.45 8.21
N TYR A 340 13.68 21.41 8.91
CA TYR A 340 14.14 20.22 9.65
C TYR A 340 13.11 19.70 10.66
N VAL A 341 12.21 20.57 11.17
CA VAL A 341 11.19 20.15 12.14
C VAL A 341 10.20 19.15 11.55
N LEU A 342 10.05 19.09 10.22
CA LEU A 342 9.22 18.08 9.55
C LEU A 342 9.77 16.67 9.72
N GLU A 343 11.07 16.52 9.94
CA GLU A 343 11.73 15.24 10.17
C GLU A 343 11.94 14.99 11.67
N ILE A 344 12.48 15.98 12.40
CA ILE A 344 12.85 15.85 13.81
C ILE A 344 12.40 17.10 14.57
N ALA A 345 11.43 16.95 15.47
CA ALA A 345 10.98 18.01 16.37
C ALA A 345 11.46 17.76 17.80
N SER A 346 12.49 18.51 18.24
CA SER A 346 13.19 18.25 19.50
C SER A 346 12.56 18.92 20.73
N GLY A 347 11.67 19.90 20.51
CA GLY A 347 11.03 20.68 21.59
C GLY A 347 9.60 21.11 21.29
N GLY A 348 8.97 21.79 22.27
CA GLY A 348 7.60 22.29 22.14
C GLY A 348 7.44 23.29 20.98
N LYS A 349 8.38 24.22 20.85
CA LYS A 349 8.41 25.21 19.76
C LYS A 349 8.54 24.57 18.38
N ASP A 350 9.38 23.54 18.25
CA ASP A 350 9.53 22.79 16.99
C ASP A 350 8.23 22.05 16.63
N LYS A 351 7.56 21.45 17.63
CA LYS A 351 6.27 20.78 17.44
C LYS A 351 5.19 21.76 17.00
N GLU A 352 5.16 22.98 17.56
CA GLU A 352 4.26 24.05 17.14
C GLU A 352 4.51 24.44 15.68
N ILE A 353 5.78 24.66 15.29
CA ILE A 353 6.13 25.00 13.91
C ILE A 353 5.76 23.86 12.96
N ARG A 354 6.09 22.61 13.31
CA ARG A 354 5.71 21.44 12.51
C ARG A 354 4.20 21.35 12.32
N ASN A 355 3.42 21.56 13.38
CA ASN A 355 1.96 21.56 13.29
C ASN A 355 1.48 22.67 12.35
N SER A 356 2.00 23.90 12.47
CA SER A 356 1.66 25.01 11.58
C SER A 356 1.96 24.69 10.11
N ILE A 357 3.12 24.11 9.80
CA ILE A 357 3.46 23.70 8.43
C ILE A 357 2.51 22.60 7.93
N CYS A 358 2.24 21.57 8.74
CA CYS A 358 1.33 20.48 8.38
C CYS A 358 -0.09 20.98 8.09
N GLU A 359 -0.59 21.94 8.88
CA GLU A 359 -1.89 22.56 8.65
C GLU A 359 -1.95 23.37 7.37
N ALA A 360 -0.89 24.12 7.06
CA ALA A 360 -0.80 24.89 5.83
C ALA A 360 -0.74 23.96 4.60
N LEU A 361 0.04 22.88 4.66
CA LEU A 361 0.06 21.85 3.63
C LEU A 361 -1.31 21.18 3.47
N ALA A 362 -2.00 20.87 4.58
CA ALA A 362 -3.33 20.26 4.52
C ALA A 362 -4.34 21.17 3.82
N LYS A 363 -4.32 22.48 4.11
CA LYS A 363 -5.17 23.48 3.44
C LYS A 363 -4.88 23.57 1.95
N LEU A 364 -3.61 23.56 1.53
CA LEU A 364 -3.24 23.56 0.12
C LEU A 364 -3.67 22.27 -0.58
N ALA A 365 -3.45 21.12 0.04
CA ALA A 365 -3.89 19.83 -0.48
C ALA A 365 -5.41 19.75 -0.65
N GLN A 366 -6.18 20.29 0.31
CA GLN A 366 -7.64 20.40 0.24
C GLN A 366 -8.14 21.31 -0.88
N LYS A 367 -7.31 22.24 -1.39
CA LYS A 367 -7.64 23.08 -2.55
C LYS A 367 -7.35 22.41 -3.90
N GLY A 368 -6.57 21.33 -3.93
CA GLY A 368 -6.16 20.70 -5.19
C GLY A 368 -4.67 20.46 -5.34
N ASN A 369 -3.82 21.08 -4.51
CA ASN A 369 -2.37 21.03 -4.71
C ASN A 369 -1.80 19.63 -4.39
N VAL A 370 -1.41 18.89 -5.43
CA VAL A 370 -0.92 17.51 -5.33
C VAL A 370 0.46 17.46 -4.66
N ASN A 371 1.32 18.46 -4.89
CA ASN A 371 2.65 18.53 -4.28
C ASN A 371 2.56 18.71 -2.76
N ALA A 372 1.69 19.60 -2.31
CA ALA A 372 1.42 19.79 -0.88
C ALA A 372 0.83 18.51 -0.25
N LYS A 373 -0.07 17.81 -0.94
CA LYS A 373 -0.62 16.52 -0.49
C LYS A 373 0.48 15.48 -0.29
N ASN A 374 1.34 15.31 -1.29
CA ASN A 374 2.41 14.31 -1.28
C ASN A 374 3.43 14.62 -0.18
N LYS A 375 3.83 15.90 -0.04
CA LYS A 375 4.74 16.33 1.02
C LYS A 375 4.16 16.08 2.42
N LEU A 376 2.89 16.41 2.64
CA LEU A 376 2.23 16.14 3.91
C LEU A 376 2.07 14.65 4.18
N ALA A 377 1.78 13.85 3.15
CA ALA A 377 1.65 12.41 3.27
C ALA A 377 2.98 11.75 3.68
N ASP A 378 4.10 12.20 3.12
CA ASP A 378 5.44 11.74 3.51
C ASP A 378 5.75 12.09 4.98
N VAL A 379 5.54 13.34 5.38
CA VAL A 379 5.75 13.79 6.78
C VAL A 379 4.88 12.97 7.74
N ALA A 380 3.60 12.80 7.41
CA ALA A 380 2.67 12.01 8.19
C ALA A 380 3.11 10.54 8.27
N TYR A 381 3.58 9.96 7.17
CA TYR A 381 4.06 8.58 7.13
C TYR A 381 5.25 8.38 8.07
N HIS A 382 6.25 9.26 8.01
CA HIS A 382 7.40 9.22 8.93
C HIS A 382 6.96 9.31 10.39
N GLN A 383 6.05 10.23 10.71
CA GLN A 383 5.52 10.36 12.07
C GLN A 383 4.74 9.11 12.53
N VAL A 384 3.98 8.46 11.63
CA VAL A 384 3.29 7.22 11.94
C VAL A 384 4.29 6.09 12.21
N GLN A 385 5.39 5.99 11.45
CA GLN A 385 6.42 4.98 11.72
C GLN A 385 6.99 5.10 13.14
N GLU A 386 7.19 6.32 13.63
CA GLU A 386 7.59 6.55 15.03
C GLU A 386 6.48 6.09 16.01
N TRP A 387 5.23 6.47 15.76
CA TRP A 387 4.10 6.07 16.63
C TRP A 387 3.85 4.56 16.63
N THR A 388 4.18 3.85 15.55
CA THR A 388 4.05 2.38 15.52
C THR A 388 5.01 1.66 16.45
N MET A 389 5.97 2.36 17.06
CA MET A 389 6.76 1.81 18.17
C MET A 389 5.93 1.64 19.45
N GLU A 390 4.78 2.32 19.55
CA GLU A 390 3.85 2.13 20.66
C GLU A 390 3.00 0.86 20.45
N PRO A 391 2.83 -0.01 21.46
CA PRO A 391 2.10 -1.27 21.32
C PRO A 391 0.67 -1.14 20.79
N GLN A 392 0.01 -0.02 21.08
CA GLN A 392 -1.35 0.26 20.64
C GLN A 392 -1.48 0.54 19.13
N LEU A 393 -0.38 0.86 18.46
CA LEU A 393 -0.32 1.18 17.03
C LEU A 393 0.58 0.24 16.22
N GLU A 394 1.33 -0.67 16.87
CA GLU A 394 2.25 -1.65 16.24
C GLU A 394 1.66 -2.35 15.01
N GLN A 395 0.38 -2.71 15.03
CA GLN A 395 -0.28 -3.38 13.91
C GLN A 395 -0.28 -2.59 12.59
N PHE A 396 -0.05 -1.28 12.64
CA PHE A 396 0.08 -0.44 11.44
C PHE A 396 1.48 -0.53 10.80
N GLN A 397 2.50 -1.01 11.52
CA GLN A 397 3.87 -1.18 11.02
C GLN A 397 3.92 -2.04 9.76
N TYR A 398 3.07 -3.07 9.70
CA TYR A 398 3.01 -4.04 8.59
C TYR A 398 1.92 -3.70 7.55
N ARG A 399 1.23 -2.56 7.70
CA ARG A 399 0.07 -2.18 6.89
C ARG A 399 0.25 -0.83 6.21
N ILE A 400 1.36 -0.66 5.49
CA ILE A 400 1.73 0.60 4.84
C ILE A 400 0.59 1.13 3.95
N ASP A 401 -0.04 0.28 3.14
CA ASP A 401 -1.13 0.69 2.25
C ASP A 401 -2.36 1.19 3.03
N ASP A 402 -2.70 0.55 4.16
CA ASP A 402 -3.80 1.01 5.02
C ASP A 402 -3.47 2.35 5.66
N VAL A 403 -2.22 2.56 6.07
CA VAL A 403 -1.74 3.82 6.67
C VAL A 403 -1.83 4.96 5.66
N MET A 404 -1.32 4.78 4.44
CA MET A 404 -1.37 5.81 3.41
C MET A 404 -2.82 6.20 3.07
N ASN A 405 -3.71 5.21 2.96
CA ASN A 405 -5.14 5.47 2.78
C ASN A 405 -5.78 6.23 3.95
N ILE A 406 -5.32 6.02 5.19
CA ILE A 406 -5.79 6.76 6.37
C ILE A 406 -5.26 8.19 6.34
N VAL A 407 -3.97 8.36 6.04
CA VAL A 407 -3.31 9.67 5.94
C VAL A 407 -4.01 10.53 4.89
N GLU A 408 -4.22 10.01 3.68
CA GLU A 408 -4.88 10.75 2.59
C GLU A 408 -6.30 11.18 2.99
N ARG A 409 -7.08 10.28 3.62
CA ARG A 409 -8.38 10.65 4.18
C ARG A 409 -8.27 11.75 5.22
N CYS A 410 -7.30 11.63 6.14
CA CYS A 410 -7.10 12.64 7.17
C CYS A 410 -6.77 14.00 6.57
N ILE A 411 -5.99 14.07 5.48
CA ILE A 411 -5.68 15.32 4.78
C ILE A 411 -6.97 15.99 4.34
N TYR A 412 -7.87 15.28 3.64
CA TYR A 412 -9.11 15.86 3.14
C TYR A 412 -10.17 16.14 4.21
N TYR A 413 -10.20 15.37 5.31
CA TYR A 413 -11.17 15.57 6.39
C TYR A 413 -10.71 16.48 7.52
N TYR A 414 -9.44 16.91 7.52
CA TYR A 414 -8.92 17.75 8.57
C TYR A 414 -9.66 19.09 8.62
N ASP A 415 -10.22 19.41 9.78
CA ASP A 415 -10.85 20.71 10.04
C ASP A 415 -10.15 21.35 11.26
N PRO A 416 -9.40 22.45 11.06
CA PRO A 416 -8.68 23.14 12.14
C PRO A 416 -9.61 23.76 13.18
N LYS A 417 -10.93 23.90 12.89
CA LYS A 417 -11.91 24.35 13.89
C LYS A 417 -12.28 23.27 14.90
N ILE A 418 -12.13 21.99 14.51
CA ILE A 418 -12.51 20.83 15.31
C ILE A 418 -11.27 20.25 16.01
N SER A 419 -10.15 20.17 15.30
CA SER A 419 -8.93 19.52 15.78
C SER A 419 -7.81 20.53 15.97
N LYS A 420 -7.06 20.39 17.07
CA LYS A 420 -5.97 21.31 17.43
C LYS A 420 -4.78 21.30 16.47
N SER A 421 -4.50 20.15 15.85
CA SER A 421 -3.48 20.03 14.80
C SER A 421 -3.74 18.83 13.91
N PHE A 422 -3.20 18.86 12.70
CA PHE A 422 -3.31 17.76 11.74
C PHE A 422 -2.76 16.44 12.29
N LEU A 423 -1.57 16.46 12.88
CA LEU A 423 -0.94 15.25 13.43
C LEU A 423 -1.75 14.67 14.61
N ASN A 424 -2.32 15.52 15.47
CA ASN A 424 -3.20 15.04 16.55
C ASN A 424 -4.49 14.40 16.01
N TYR A 425 -5.06 14.97 14.94
CA TYR A 425 -6.22 14.41 14.26
C TYR A 425 -5.90 13.03 13.64
N LEU A 426 -4.74 12.91 12.99
CA LEU A 426 -4.25 11.66 12.44
C LEU A 426 -4.02 10.60 13.53
N LEU A 427 -3.32 10.94 14.61
CA LEU A 427 -3.08 10.05 15.75
C LEU A 427 -4.40 9.52 16.34
N SER A 428 -5.34 10.43 16.64
CA SER A 428 -6.66 10.07 17.17
C SER A 428 -7.44 9.14 16.22
N THR A 429 -7.24 9.29 14.90
CA THR A 429 -7.86 8.44 13.89
C THR A 429 -7.26 7.05 13.88
N LEU A 430 -5.93 6.96 14.01
CA LEU A 430 -5.21 5.69 14.11
C LEU A 430 -5.57 4.93 15.39
N GLU A 431 -5.63 5.60 16.54
CA GLU A 431 -6.08 5.03 17.82
C GLU A 431 -7.51 4.48 17.74
N LYS A 432 -8.44 5.25 17.16
CA LYS A 432 -9.82 4.78 16.98
C LYS A 432 -9.90 3.54 16.07
N LYS A 433 -9.11 3.52 14.99
CA LYS A 433 -9.01 2.34 14.14
C LYS A 433 -8.35 1.18 14.87
N SER A 434 -7.36 1.44 15.73
CA SER A 434 -6.64 0.39 16.43
C SER A 434 -7.52 -0.39 17.39
N LEU A 435 -8.40 0.30 18.11
CA LEU A 435 -9.44 -0.30 18.95
C LEU A 435 -10.37 -1.22 18.14
N GLY A 436 -10.70 -0.83 16.90
CA GLY A 436 -11.50 -1.66 15.99
C GLY A 436 -10.82 -2.97 15.62
N PHE A 437 -9.48 -2.99 15.52
CA PHE A 437 -8.70 -4.21 15.28
C PHE A 437 -8.58 -5.08 16.53
N GLN A 438 -8.35 -4.47 17.70
CA GLN A 438 -8.27 -5.21 18.97
C GLN A 438 -9.58 -5.94 19.28
N LYS A 439 -10.73 -5.27 19.07
CA LYS A 439 -12.04 -5.88 19.26
C LYS A 439 -12.26 -7.11 18.38
N ARG A 440 -11.76 -7.08 17.13
CA ARG A 440 -11.84 -8.24 16.23
C ARG A 440 -10.93 -9.37 16.68
N LYS A 441 -9.73 -9.09 17.20
CA LYS A 441 -8.83 -10.11 17.74
C LYS A 441 -9.45 -10.83 18.95
N SER A 442 -10.07 -10.11 19.88
CA SER A 442 -10.76 -10.71 21.03
C SER A 442 -12.02 -11.48 20.64
N GLU A 443 -12.68 -11.12 19.53
CA GLU A 443 -13.85 -11.86 19.02
C GLU A 443 -13.44 -13.09 18.16
N SER A 444 -12.23 -13.09 17.59
CA SER A 444 -11.70 -14.21 16.78
C SER A 444 -10.92 -15.26 17.59
N TYR A 445 -10.67 -15.00 18.86
CA TYR A 445 -10.01 -15.91 19.79
C TYR A 445 -10.89 -16.10 21.03
N ASP A 446 -11.92 -16.94 20.90
CA ASP A 446 -12.36 -17.79 22.02
C ASP A 446 -13.20 -19.01 21.58
N PRO A 447 -12.64 -20.23 21.60
CA PRO A 447 -13.35 -21.43 22.01
C PRO A 447 -13.11 -21.66 23.51
N GLY A 448 -13.77 -20.85 24.35
CA GLY A 448 -13.95 -21.07 25.78
C GLY A 448 -12.84 -20.58 26.71
N THR A 449 -12.97 -19.36 27.24
CA THR A 449 -12.68 -19.01 28.64
C THR A 449 -13.27 -17.65 28.99
N LEU A 450 -14.45 -17.67 29.62
CA LEU A 450 -14.97 -16.56 30.41
C LEU A 450 -14.20 -16.49 31.74
N TYR A 451 -13.32 -15.49 31.92
CA TYR A 451 -13.04 -14.97 33.27
C TYR A 451 -12.52 -13.51 33.26
N ASN A 452 -13.36 -12.62 33.81
CA ASN A 452 -13.09 -11.35 34.49
C ASN A 452 -11.85 -10.50 34.12
N SER A 453 -12.09 -9.38 33.45
CA SER A 453 -11.37 -8.13 33.75
C SER A 453 -12.24 -6.89 33.50
N THR A 454 -13.05 -6.54 34.49
CA THR A 454 -13.62 -5.19 34.64
C THR A 454 -12.56 -4.27 35.24
N LYS A 455 -11.89 -3.45 34.42
CA LYS A 455 -11.24 -2.22 34.90
C LYS A 455 -11.44 -1.05 33.93
N ARG A 456 -12.24 -0.11 34.44
CA ARG A 456 -12.42 1.32 34.10
C ARG A 456 -11.44 1.90 33.07
N PHE A 457 -11.98 2.39 31.96
CA PHE A 457 -11.50 3.62 31.33
C PHE A 457 -12.62 4.66 31.36
N LYS A 458 -12.38 5.74 32.13
CA LYS A 458 -13.24 6.91 32.15
C LYS A 458 -13.24 7.52 30.74
N ARG A 459 -14.45 7.69 30.18
CA ARG A 459 -14.71 8.52 29.01
C ARG A 459 -14.26 9.95 29.34
N SER A 460 -13.20 10.44 28.70
CA SER A 460 -13.02 11.87 28.52
C SER A 460 -14.02 12.35 27.47
N VAL A 461 -14.73 13.39 27.86
CA VAL A 461 -15.87 13.99 27.17
C VAL A 461 -15.48 14.49 25.78
N ALA A 462 -16.41 14.27 24.86
CA ALA A 462 -16.38 14.75 23.49
C ALA A 462 -16.35 16.28 23.41
N TYR A 463 -15.57 16.80 22.47
CA TYR A 463 -15.90 18.00 21.71
C TYR A 463 -15.80 17.65 20.23
#